data_AF-A0A928P8F7-F1
#
_entry.id   AF-A0A928P8F7-F1
#
_cell.length_a   1.000
_cell.length_b   1.000
_cell.length_c   1.000
_cell.angle_alpha   90.00
_cell.angle_beta   90.00
_cell.angle_gamma   90.00
#
_symmetry.space_group_name_H-M   'P 1'
#
loop_
_entity.id
_entity.type
_entity.pdbx_description
1 polymer ?
#
loop_
_entity_poly.entity_id
_entity_poly.type
_entity_poly.pdbx_seq_one_letter_code
_entity_poly.pdbx_strand_id
1 'polypeptide(L)'
;MHSYSTHGCGCCFLPLTAKNRPLGAGDLQKNEICDRINTDEQRRWRMKRMKLRVELIDENDQPEIIVRCHARDAKVQLLERAMESLLDTDAELILTQGGTEYYVPKRDILFFETVDNKVAAHTADHMYYTAHRLLELETIMPTSFVRASKSCIINAHAVSAMSHNLTGASLVQFRGTDKVVYVSRAYYKVLKEKIHELRFSHS
;
A
#
# COMPACT_ATOMS: atom_id res chain seq x y z
N MET A 1 0.58 25.19 28.91
CA MET A 1 -0.35 24.59 29.89
C MET A 1 -1.75 24.71 29.30
N HIS A 2 -2.12 23.74 28.46
CA HIS A 2 -3.00 22.61 28.81
C HIS A 2 -4.41 23.05 29.18
N SER A 3 -5.23 23.13 28.13
CA SER A 3 -6.68 23.19 28.14
C SER A 3 -7.28 21.80 28.39
N TYR A 4 -8.37 21.79 29.14
CA TYR A 4 -9.26 20.67 29.38
C TYR A 4 -9.84 20.09 28.08
N SER A 5 -9.89 18.76 27.97
CA SER A 5 -10.98 18.06 27.28
C SER A 5 -11.06 16.61 27.76
N THR A 6 -12.28 16.26 28.18
CA THR A 6 -12.78 14.99 28.70
C THR A 6 -12.59 13.82 27.74
N HIS A 7 -12.20 12.63 28.24
CA HIS A 7 -12.68 11.30 27.82
C HIS A 7 -12.28 10.27 28.90
N GLY A 8 -13.23 9.90 29.77
CA GLY A 8 -13.05 8.88 30.80
C GLY A 8 -13.61 7.53 30.35
N CYS A 9 -12.76 6.50 30.39
CA CYS A 9 -13.14 5.10 30.20
C CYS A 9 -13.56 4.52 31.55
N GLY A 10 -14.85 4.23 31.73
CA GLY A 10 -15.42 3.73 32.98
C GLY A 10 -15.54 2.21 32.98
N CYS A 11 -14.56 1.52 33.55
CA CYS A 11 -14.70 0.13 34.03
C CYS A 11 -13.48 -0.21 34.90
N CYS A 12 -13.41 0.31 36.12
CA CYS A 12 -12.59 -0.22 37.21
C CYS A 12 -12.79 0.65 38.45
N PHE A 13 -13.84 0.38 39.24
CA PHE A 13 -13.86 0.82 40.65
C PHE A 13 -14.75 -0.14 41.45
N LEU A 14 -14.11 -1.09 42.11
CA LEU A 14 -14.65 -1.75 43.30
C LEU A 14 -14.03 -1.04 44.52
N PRO A 15 -14.81 -0.60 45.51
CA PRO A 15 -14.24 -0.01 46.72
C PRO A 15 -13.71 -1.11 47.65
N LEU A 16 -12.48 -0.88 48.14
CA LEU A 16 -11.82 -1.62 49.20
C LEU A 16 -12.41 -1.25 50.58
N THR A 17 -13.26 -2.09 51.16
CA THR A 17 -13.42 -2.19 52.63
C THR A 17 -14.00 -3.56 53.03
N ALA A 18 -13.16 -4.46 53.55
CA ALA A 18 -13.55 -5.41 54.61
C ALA A 18 -12.33 -6.19 55.14
N LYS A 19 -12.14 -6.15 56.45
CA LYS A 19 -11.12 -6.86 57.24
C LYS A 19 -11.53 -8.33 57.52
N ASN A 20 -10.53 -9.21 57.57
CA ASN A 20 -10.40 -10.48 58.33
C ASN A 20 -11.64 -11.37 58.63
N ARG A 21 -11.70 -12.61 58.08
CA ARG A 21 -11.65 -13.93 58.80
C ARG A 21 -11.80 -15.14 57.82
N PRO A 22 -11.62 -16.42 58.24
CA PRO A 22 -10.61 -17.34 57.74
C PRO A 22 -11.10 -18.34 56.68
N LEU A 23 -10.13 -19.04 56.09
CA LEU A 23 -10.30 -20.19 55.19
C LEU A 23 -11.16 -21.31 55.84
N GLY A 24 -12.16 -21.77 55.11
CA GLY A 24 -12.96 -22.96 55.40
C GLY A 24 -13.33 -23.66 54.08
N ALA A 25 -13.10 -24.97 54.05
CA ALA A 25 -13.12 -25.84 52.88
C ALA A 25 -14.51 -26.01 52.23
N GLY A 26 -14.53 -26.29 50.93
CA GLY A 26 -15.73 -26.70 50.21
C GLY A 26 -15.66 -26.38 48.72
N ASP A 27 -15.20 -27.36 47.96
CA ASP A 27 -15.25 -27.40 46.50
C ASP A 27 -16.65 -27.08 45.92
N LEU A 28 -16.67 -26.84 44.61
CA LEU A 28 -17.81 -26.79 43.68
C LEU A 28 -18.44 -25.40 43.47
N GLN A 29 -17.78 -24.56 42.67
CA GLN A 29 -18.38 -23.90 41.50
C GLN A 29 -17.33 -23.06 40.76
N LYS A 30 -16.40 -23.72 40.07
CA LYS A 30 -15.45 -23.05 39.16
C LYS A 30 -15.83 -23.14 37.67
N ASN A 31 -16.93 -23.81 37.31
CA ASN A 31 -17.26 -24.12 35.92
C ASN A 31 -18.66 -23.67 35.49
N GLU A 32 -19.12 -22.46 35.86
CA GLU A 32 -20.38 -21.93 35.30
C GLU A 32 -20.30 -20.49 34.76
N ILE A 33 -19.12 -19.86 34.79
CA ILE A 33 -18.93 -18.51 34.22
C ILE A 33 -18.15 -18.55 32.90
N CYS A 34 -17.33 -19.57 32.64
CA CYS A 34 -16.67 -19.73 31.33
C CYS A 34 -17.54 -20.36 30.24
N ASP A 35 -18.65 -21.02 30.59
CA ASP A 35 -19.49 -21.72 29.60
C ASP A 35 -20.72 -20.91 29.12
N ARG A 36 -20.89 -19.68 29.60
CA ARG A 36 -22.07 -18.83 29.32
C ARG A 36 -21.79 -17.51 28.58
N ILE A 37 -20.65 -17.43 27.89
CA ILE A 37 -20.43 -16.43 26.83
C ILE A 37 -20.09 -17.15 25.52
N ASN A 38 -20.96 -18.08 25.12
CA ASN A 38 -21.08 -18.48 23.72
C ASN A 38 -21.99 -17.46 23.03
N THR A 39 -21.52 -16.21 22.95
CA THR A 39 -22.27 -15.15 22.29
C THR A 39 -22.24 -15.39 20.79
N ASP A 40 -23.39 -15.18 20.15
CA ASP A 40 -23.54 -15.12 18.69
C ASP A 40 -22.52 -14.17 18.03
N GLU A 41 -21.90 -13.27 18.80
CA GLU A 41 -20.79 -12.43 18.37
C GLU A 41 -19.52 -13.20 18.02
N GLN A 42 -19.17 -14.26 18.76
CA GLN A 42 -18.03 -15.14 18.44
C GLN A 42 -18.34 -16.05 17.24
N ARG A 43 -19.60 -16.46 17.05
CA ARG A 43 -20.07 -17.16 15.83
C ARG A 43 -20.07 -16.23 14.61
N ARG A 44 -20.46 -14.96 14.79
CA ARG A 44 -20.44 -13.90 13.78
C ARG A 44 -19.01 -13.54 13.36
N TRP A 45 -18.05 -13.52 14.28
CA TRP A 45 -16.62 -13.35 13.97
C TRP A 45 -15.98 -14.59 13.30
N ARG A 46 -16.54 -15.79 13.51
CA ARG A 46 -16.12 -17.03 12.80
C ARG A 46 -16.56 -17.08 11.33
N MET A 47 -17.47 -16.20 10.87
CA MET A 47 -18.06 -16.24 9.52
C MET A 47 -17.77 -14.97 8.70
N LYS A 48 -16.53 -14.84 8.21
CA LYS A 48 -16.18 -14.47 6.81
C LYS A 48 -14.65 -14.38 6.67
N ARG A 49 -13.94 -15.46 6.99
CA ARG A 49 -12.54 -15.56 6.53
C ARG A 49 -12.57 -15.82 5.02
N MET A 50 -11.93 -14.94 4.25
CA MET A 50 -11.65 -15.22 2.84
C MET A 50 -10.90 -16.55 2.76
N LYS A 51 -11.37 -17.43 1.88
CA LYS A 51 -10.66 -18.66 1.55
C LYS A 51 -9.83 -18.37 0.31
N LEU A 52 -8.50 -18.39 0.45
CA LEU A 52 -7.60 -18.36 -0.70
C LEU A 52 -7.41 -19.80 -1.19
N ARG A 53 -7.63 -20.02 -2.48
CA ARG A 53 -7.30 -21.25 -3.18
C ARG A 53 -6.31 -20.91 -4.28
N VAL A 54 -5.22 -21.65 -4.35
CA VAL A 54 -4.24 -21.59 -5.43
C VAL A 54 -4.18 -22.98 -6.03
N GLU A 55 -4.44 -23.06 -7.32
CA GLU A 55 -4.47 -24.30 -8.09
C GLU A 55 -3.38 -24.19 -9.15
N LEU A 56 -2.53 -25.23 -9.24
CA LEU A 56 -1.53 -25.33 -10.30
C LEU A 56 -2.23 -25.89 -11.54
N ILE A 57 -2.12 -25.20 -12.66
CA ILE A 57 -2.65 -25.60 -13.97
C ILE A 57 -1.55 -26.19 -14.84
N ASP A 58 -1.92 -26.83 -15.94
CA ASP A 58 -0.97 -27.33 -16.94
C ASP A 58 -0.21 -26.16 -17.59
N GLU A 59 1.03 -26.39 -18.04
CA GLU A 59 1.84 -25.34 -18.69
C GLU A 59 1.23 -24.82 -20.00
N ASN A 60 0.36 -25.60 -20.63
CA ASN A 60 -0.34 -25.20 -21.86
C ASN A 60 -1.59 -24.35 -21.62
N ASP A 61 -2.07 -24.28 -20.38
CA ASP A 61 -3.25 -23.49 -20.01
C ASP A 61 -2.86 -22.05 -19.69
N GLN A 62 -3.68 -21.09 -20.11
CA GLN A 62 -3.44 -19.68 -19.79
C GLN A 62 -3.76 -19.40 -18.32
N PRO A 63 -2.87 -18.74 -17.57
CA PRO A 63 -3.16 -18.32 -16.20
C PRO A 63 -4.36 -17.38 -16.15
N GLU A 64 -5.30 -17.66 -15.25
CA GLU A 64 -6.45 -16.78 -14.99
C GLU A 64 -6.66 -16.57 -13.49
N ILE A 65 -7.29 -15.45 -13.13
CA ILE A 65 -7.67 -15.15 -11.74
C ILE A 65 -9.20 -15.06 -11.65
N ILE A 66 -9.80 -16.03 -10.96
CA ILE A 66 -11.25 -16.10 -10.76
C ILE A 66 -11.62 -15.60 -9.35
N VAL A 67 -12.35 -14.48 -9.28
CA VAL A 67 -12.86 -13.92 -8.02
C VAL A 67 -14.32 -14.35 -7.81
N ARG A 68 -14.55 -15.27 -6.85
CA ARG A 68 -15.91 -15.72 -6.47
C ARG A 68 -16.40 -14.96 -5.23
N CYS A 69 -17.33 -14.04 -5.42
CA CYS A 69 -17.91 -13.21 -4.36
C CYS A 69 -19.44 -13.21 -4.39
N HIS A 70 -20.07 -12.87 -3.26
CA HIS A 70 -21.54 -12.74 -3.17
C HIS A 70 -22.06 -11.42 -3.76
N ALA A 71 -21.22 -10.38 -3.83
CA ALA A 71 -21.52 -9.08 -4.43
C ALA A 71 -20.21 -8.37 -4.79
N ARG A 72 -20.24 -7.49 -5.81
CA ARG A 72 -19.10 -6.64 -6.20
C ARG A 72 -19.00 -5.41 -5.30
N ASP A 73 -18.76 -5.67 -4.01
CA ASP A 73 -18.63 -4.63 -2.98
C ASP A 73 -17.28 -3.89 -3.07
N ALA A 74 -17.09 -2.88 -2.19
CA ALA A 74 -15.87 -2.06 -2.18
C ALA A 74 -14.58 -2.89 -1.99
N LYS A 75 -14.64 -4.06 -1.33
CA LYS A 75 -13.48 -4.93 -1.15
C LYS A 75 -13.14 -5.68 -2.44
N VAL A 76 -14.15 -6.19 -3.15
CA VAL A 76 -13.95 -6.83 -4.45
C VAL A 76 -13.40 -5.84 -5.47
N GLN A 77 -13.91 -4.61 -5.48
CA GLN A 77 -13.39 -3.55 -6.36
C GLN A 77 -11.94 -3.18 -6.04
N LEU A 78 -11.53 -3.24 -4.76
CA LEU A 78 -10.13 -3.03 -4.37
C LEU A 78 -9.23 -4.16 -4.89
N LEU A 79 -9.69 -5.42 -4.82
CA LEU A 79 -8.97 -6.57 -5.36
C LEU A 79 -8.80 -6.49 -6.88
N GLU A 80 -9.85 -6.13 -7.61
CA GLU A 80 -9.80 -5.93 -9.07
C GLU A 80 -8.72 -4.91 -9.43
N ARG A 81 -8.75 -3.72 -8.81
CA ARG A 81 -7.76 -2.66 -9.07
C ARG A 81 -6.33 -3.09 -8.71
N ALA A 82 -6.16 -3.82 -7.61
CA ALA A 82 -4.85 -4.32 -7.20
C ALA A 82 -4.30 -5.34 -8.21
N MET A 83 -5.14 -6.25 -8.70
CA MET A 83 -4.76 -7.26 -9.70
C MET A 83 -4.45 -6.63 -11.06
N GLU A 84 -5.27 -5.69 -11.53
CA GLU A 84 -5.01 -4.92 -12.75
C GLU A 84 -3.65 -4.21 -12.66
N SER A 85 -3.39 -3.55 -11.53
CA SER A 85 -2.11 -2.88 -11.30
C SER A 85 -0.93 -3.84 -11.29
N LEU A 86 -1.08 -5.06 -10.75
CA LEU A 86 -0.02 -6.07 -10.72
C LEU A 86 0.29 -6.57 -12.13
N LEU A 87 -0.74 -6.90 -12.91
CA LEU A 87 -0.59 -7.37 -14.28
C LEU A 87 -0.04 -6.28 -15.21
N ASP A 88 -0.39 -5.01 -14.98
CA ASP A 88 0.11 -3.87 -15.76
C ASP A 88 1.55 -3.46 -15.36
N THR A 89 2.04 -3.86 -14.19
CA THR A 89 3.40 -3.54 -13.73
C THR A 89 4.47 -4.35 -14.47
N ASP A 90 4.13 -5.56 -14.91
CA ASP A 90 5.00 -6.42 -15.74
C ASP A 90 4.88 -6.12 -17.24
N ALA A 91 3.92 -5.28 -17.64
CA ALA A 91 3.86 -4.78 -19.02
C ALA A 91 5.11 -3.96 -19.35
N GLU A 92 5.54 -4.01 -20.60
CA GLU A 92 6.71 -3.29 -21.10
C GLU A 92 6.29 -1.95 -21.73
N LEU A 93 7.17 -0.97 -21.62
CA LEU A 93 7.08 0.30 -22.34
C LEU A 93 8.16 0.34 -23.42
N ILE A 94 7.78 0.77 -24.62
CA ILE A 94 8.74 0.97 -25.72
C ILE A 94 9.48 2.29 -25.48
N LEU A 95 10.79 2.19 -25.35
CA LEU A 95 11.72 3.29 -25.09
C LEU A 95 12.83 3.31 -26.14
N THR A 96 13.49 4.46 -26.34
CA THR A 96 14.53 4.62 -27.37
C THR A 96 15.83 5.15 -26.77
N GLN A 97 16.96 4.53 -27.11
CA GLN A 97 18.30 5.05 -26.78
C GLN A 97 19.23 4.83 -27.98
N GLY A 98 19.94 5.87 -28.41
CA GLY A 98 20.89 5.77 -29.53
C GLY A 98 20.27 5.36 -30.88
N GLY A 99 18.94 5.53 -31.06
CA GLY A 99 18.23 5.08 -32.26
C GLY A 99 17.75 3.63 -32.21
N THR A 100 17.98 2.93 -31.10
CA THR A 100 17.51 1.56 -30.86
C THR A 100 16.31 1.58 -29.93
N GLU A 101 15.30 0.75 -30.22
CA GLU A 101 14.14 0.53 -29.36
C GLU A 101 14.42 -0.55 -28.31
N TYR A 102 13.93 -0.30 -27.10
CA TYR A 102 14.04 -1.17 -25.93
C TYR A 102 12.64 -1.37 -25.35
N TYR A 103 12.31 -2.63 -25.07
CA TYR A 103 11.10 -3.01 -24.36
C TYR A 103 11.46 -3.12 -22.89
N VAL A 104 11.07 -2.14 -22.10
CA VAL A 104 11.50 -2.04 -20.69
C VAL A 104 10.30 -2.29 -19.79
N PRO A 105 10.37 -3.29 -18.88
CA PRO A 105 9.31 -3.52 -17.90
C PRO A 105 9.01 -2.24 -17.11
N LYS A 106 7.73 -1.87 -17.00
CA LYS A 106 7.32 -0.65 -16.29
C LYS A 106 7.82 -0.64 -14.84
N ARG A 107 7.92 -1.81 -14.20
CA ARG A 107 8.47 -1.96 -12.84
C ARG A 107 9.93 -1.51 -12.69
N ASP A 108 10.73 -1.60 -13.75
CA ASP A 108 12.15 -1.26 -13.73
C ASP A 108 12.38 0.26 -13.94
N ILE A 109 11.34 0.99 -14.35
CA ILE A 109 11.37 2.43 -14.51
C ILE A 109 11.19 3.11 -13.15
N LEU A 110 12.16 3.93 -12.78
CA LEU A 110 12.22 4.66 -11.52
C LEU A 110 11.44 5.97 -11.58
N PHE A 111 11.64 6.74 -12.65
CA PHE A 111 10.98 8.00 -12.88
C PHE A 111 11.06 8.41 -14.35
N PHE A 112 10.20 9.35 -14.72
CA PHE A 112 10.28 10.09 -15.96
C PHE A 112 10.53 11.55 -15.65
N GLU A 113 11.30 12.21 -16.50
CA GLU A 113 11.46 13.66 -16.45
C GLU A 113 11.54 14.28 -17.84
N THR A 114 11.15 15.54 -17.95
CA THR A 114 11.33 16.29 -19.20
C THR A 114 12.72 16.92 -19.23
N VAL A 115 13.54 16.52 -20.20
CA VAL A 115 14.88 17.05 -20.49
C VAL A 115 14.91 17.49 -21.95
N ASP A 116 15.27 18.75 -22.21
CA ASP A 116 15.40 19.33 -23.55
C ASP A 116 14.19 19.05 -24.48
N ASN A 117 12.98 19.32 -23.97
CA ASN A 117 11.69 19.10 -24.65
C ASN A 117 11.36 17.64 -25.01
N LYS A 118 12.13 16.68 -24.50
CA LYS A 118 11.84 15.25 -24.60
C LYS A 118 11.57 14.66 -23.22
N VAL A 119 10.84 13.55 -23.16
CA VAL A 119 10.65 12.82 -21.91
C VAL A 119 11.69 11.72 -21.83
N ALA A 120 12.55 11.82 -20.82
CA ALA A 120 13.51 10.79 -20.44
C ALA A 120 12.88 9.83 -19.42
N ALA A 121 13.11 8.54 -19.60
CA ALA A 121 12.74 7.46 -18.70
C ALA A 121 14.02 6.90 -18.05
N HIS A 122 14.04 6.82 -16.73
CA HIS A 122 15.22 6.41 -15.98
C HIS A 122 14.99 5.06 -15.31
N THR A 123 15.81 4.08 -15.66
CA THR A 123 15.97 2.85 -14.87
C THR A 123 17.15 3.02 -13.90
N ALA A 124 17.50 1.99 -13.13
CA ALA A 124 18.66 2.02 -12.23
C ALA A 124 19.95 2.41 -12.98
N ASP A 125 20.17 1.77 -14.14
CA ASP A 125 21.45 1.83 -14.85
C ASP A 125 21.40 2.68 -16.12
N HIS A 126 20.23 2.84 -16.72
CA HIS A 126 20.08 3.45 -18.04
C HIS A 126 19.14 4.65 -18.04
N MET A 127 19.26 5.45 -19.09
CA MET A 127 18.33 6.52 -19.44
C MET A 127 17.93 6.34 -20.90
N TYR A 128 16.63 6.37 -21.15
CA TYR A 128 16.03 6.24 -22.46
C TYR A 128 15.11 7.42 -22.73
N TYR A 129 14.67 7.59 -23.96
CA TYR A 129 13.61 8.52 -24.33
C TYR A 129 12.32 7.79 -24.67
N THR A 130 11.19 8.46 -24.50
CA THR A 130 9.89 7.99 -24.96
C THR A 130 9.25 9.02 -25.88
N ALA A 131 8.46 8.54 -26.85
CA ALA A 131 7.62 9.38 -27.69
C ALA A 131 6.40 9.93 -26.92
N HIS A 132 6.04 9.29 -25.80
CA HIS A 132 4.90 9.71 -24.99
C HIS A 132 5.16 11.02 -24.26
N ARG A 133 4.12 11.84 -24.16
CA ARG A 133 4.15 13.02 -23.30
C ARG A 133 3.99 12.61 -21.84
N LEU A 134 4.50 13.45 -20.94
CA LEU A 134 4.38 13.22 -19.50
C LEU A 134 2.92 13.04 -19.05
N LEU A 135 1.98 13.74 -19.68
CA LEU A 135 0.54 13.60 -19.40
C LEU A 135 -0.02 12.23 -19.84
N GLU A 136 0.44 11.71 -20.97
CA GLU A 136 0.02 10.39 -21.47
C GLU A 136 0.56 9.29 -20.56
N LEU A 137 1.80 9.45 -20.09
CA LEU A 137 2.41 8.54 -19.12
C LEU A 137 1.61 8.46 -17.82
N GLU A 138 1.00 9.55 -17.35
CA GLU A 138 0.11 9.48 -16.17
C GLU A 138 -1.11 8.57 -16.38
N THR A 139 -1.54 8.37 -17.63
CA THR A 139 -2.71 7.54 -17.95
C THR A 139 -2.37 6.08 -18.25
N ILE A 140 -1.19 5.81 -18.80
CA ILE A 140 -0.80 4.45 -19.24
C ILE A 140 0.13 3.72 -18.27
N MET A 141 0.74 4.45 -17.32
CA MET A 141 1.60 3.86 -16.31
C MET A 141 0.76 3.37 -15.12
N PRO A 142 1.23 2.32 -14.40
CA PRO A 142 0.57 1.84 -13.20
C PRO A 142 0.34 2.96 -12.18
N THR A 143 -0.68 2.77 -11.33
CA THR A 143 -1.08 3.77 -10.31
C THR A 143 0.00 4.08 -9.26
N SER A 144 1.09 3.30 -9.25
CA SER A 144 2.29 3.59 -8.48
C SER A 144 3.10 4.78 -9.00
N PHE A 145 2.92 5.15 -10.26
CA PHE A 145 3.56 6.32 -10.87
C PHE A 145 2.78 7.57 -10.49
N VAL A 146 3.45 8.47 -9.76
CA VAL A 146 2.85 9.69 -9.21
C VAL A 146 3.64 10.90 -9.64
N ARG A 147 2.92 11.98 -9.95
CA ARG A 147 3.52 13.27 -10.26
C ARG A 147 4.33 13.81 -9.08
N ALA A 148 5.59 14.17 -9.33
CA ALA A 148 6.52 14.72 -8.34
C ALA A 148 6.86 16.20 -8.59
N SER A 149 6.70 16.65 -9.84
CA SER A 149 6.80 18.06 -10.24
C SER A 149 6.01 18.28 -11.53
N LYS A 150 6.01 19.52 -12.06
CA LYS A 150 5.41 19.78 -13.39
C LYS A 150 6.07 18.97 -14.51
N SER A 151 7.34 18.62 -14.34
CA SER A 151 8.17 17.95 -15.35
C SER A 151 8.64 16.56 -14.91
N CYS A 152 8.09 15.97 -13.84
CA CYS A 152 8.55 14.67 -13.35
C CYS A 152 7.42 13.80 -12.78
N ILE A 153 7.47 12.50 -13.10
CA ILE A 153 6.65 11.42 -12.53
C ILE A 153 7.59 10.40 -11.91
N ILE A 154 7.29 9.93 -10.70
CA ILE A 154 8.11 8.99 -9.93
C ILE A 154 7.33 7.70 -9.68
N ASN A 155 7.99 6.55 -9.79
CA ASN A 155 7.47 5.27 -9.32
C ASN A 155 7.59 5.16 -7.80
N ALA A 156 6.45 5.25 -7.10
CA ALA A 156 6.39 5.18 -5.63
C ALA A 156 6.88 3.84 -5.06
N HIS A 157 6.79 2.73 -5.82
CA HIS A 157 7.34 1.45 -5.41
C HIS A 157 8.87 1.49 -5.33
N ALA A 158 9.53 2.21 -6.24
CA ALA A 158 10.98 2.25 -6.35
C ALA A 158 11.67 3.15 -5.32
N VAL A 159 10.94 4.06 -4.67
CA VAL A 159 11.47 5.02 -3.68
C VAL A 159 12.11 4.29 -2.49
N SER A 160 13.39 4.52 -2.23
CA SER A 160 14.08 4.03 -1.04
C SER A 160 13.84 4.94 0.16
N ALA A 161 14.15 6.22 0.00
CA ALA A 161 14.08 7.23 1.05
C ALA A 161 13.60 8.57 0.49
N MET A 162 13.05 9.40 1.38
CA MET A 162 12.61 10.75 1.04
C MET A 162 12.89 11.69 2.21
N SER A 163 13.56 12.82 1.95
CA SER A 163 13.78 13.87 2.93
C SER A 163 12.66 14.90 2.88
N HIS A 164 12.24 15.43 4.03
CA HIS A 164 11.25 16.49 4.08
C HIS A 164 11.93 17.85 4.19
N ASN A 165 11.76 18.69 3.19
CA ASN A 165 12.21 20.07 3.23
C ASN A 165 11.01 21.02 3.23
N LEU A 166 10.76 21.72 4.35
CA LEU A 166 9.64 22.67 4.47
C LEU A 166 9.84 23.90 3.58
N THR A 167 11.10 24.31 3.36
CA THR A 167 11.46 25.56 2.67
C THR A 167 12.02 25.32 1.27
N GLY A 168 12.01 24.09 0.76
CA GLY A 168 12.60 23.77 -0.54
C GLY A 168 11.97 22.56 -1.21
N ALA A 169 12.63 22.07 -2.26
CA ALA A 169 12.29 20.78 -2.84
C ALA A 169 12.76 19.65 -1.92
N SER A 170 11.95 18.60 -1.84
CA SER A 170 12.23 17.41 -1.04
C SER A 170 13.01 16.40 -1.89
N LEU A 171 14.06 15.78 -1.35
CA LEU A 171 14.89 14.83 -2.11
C LEU A 171 14.29 13.43 -2.01
N VAL A 172 14.18 12.74 -3.14
CA VAL A 172 13.81 11.33 -3.24
C VAL A 172 15.00 10.53 -3.77
N GLN A 173 15.27 9.40 -3.11
CA GLN A 173 16.29 8.44 -3.49
C GLN A 173 15.62 7.12 -3.88
N PHE A 174 16.21 6.38 -4.82
CA PHE A 174 15.68 5.11 -5.34
C PHE A 174 16.46 3.91 -4.81
N ARG A 175 15.86 2.73 -4.80
CA ARG A 175 16.56 1.49 -4.42
C ARG A 175 17.49 1.05 -5.53
N GLY A 176 18.69 0.60 -5.17
CA GLY A 176 19.63 -0.02 -6.11
C GLY A 176 20.29 0.94 -7.11
N THR A 177 20.25 2.26 -6.86
CA THR A 177 20.90 3.25 -7.72
C THR A 177 21.21 4.54 -6.94
N ASP A 178 22.17 5.33 -7.43
CA ASP A 178 22.53 6.64 -6.89
C ASP A 178 21.67 7.78 -7.46
N LYS A 179 20.70 7.47 -8.33
CA LYS A 179 19.79 8.47 -8.91
C LYS A 179 18.93 9.10 -7.82
N VAL A 180 18.70 10.41 -7.99
CA VAL A 180 17.87 11.21 -7.08
C VAL A 180 16.95 12.13 -7.87
N VAL A 181 15.79 12.44 -7.30
CA VAL A 181 14.84 13.40 -7.86
C VAL A 181 14.39 14.39 -6.78
N TYR A 182 14.19 15.64 -7.20
CA TYR A 182 13.63 16.69 -6.34
C TYR A 182 12.12 16.83 -6.54
N VAL A 183 11.37 16.63 -5.46
CA VAL A 183 9.92 16.74 -5.41
C VAL A 183 9.53 18.16 -5.02
N SER A 184 8.68 18.77 -5.84
CA SER A 184 8.14 20.10 -5.57
C SER A 184 7.15 20.07 -4.39
N ARG A 185 7.10 21.15 -3.60
CA ARG A 185 6.26 21.22 -2.38
C ARG A 185 4.80 20.84 -2.62
N ALA A 186 4.23 21.25 -3.76
CA ALA A 186 2.84 20.97 -4.11
C ALA A 186 2.54 19.47 -4.27
N TYR A 187 3.54 18.65 -4.62
CA TYR A 187 3.38 17.23 -4.92
C TYR A 187 3.85 16.30 -3.81
N TYR A 188 4.64 16.82 -2.86
CA TYR A 188 5.21 16.04 -1.77
C TYR A 188 4.16 15.26 -0.97
N LYS A 189 3.06 15.92 -0.60
CA LYS A 189 1.98 15.31 0.20
C LYS A 189 1.36 14.12 -0.54
N VAL A 190 1.04 14.31 -1.83
CA VAL A 190 0.42 13.28 -2.68
C VAL A 190 1.35 12.07 -2.83
N LEU A 191 2.63 12.31 -3.12
CA LEU A 191 3.62 11.23 -3.23
C LEU A 191 3.78 10.46 -1.91
N LYS A 192 3.86 11.17 -0.78
CA LYS A 192 3.98 10.55 0.55
C LYS A 192 2.76 9.68 0.88
N GLU A 193 1.56 10.18 0.61
CA GLU A 193 0.31 9.44 0.82
C GLU A 193 0.27 8.18 -0.05
N LYS A 194 0.64 8.27 -1.33
CA LYS A 194 0.72 7.09 -2.21
C LYS A 194 1.73 6.06 -1.69
N ILE A 195 2.93 6.49 -1.28
CA ILE A 195 3.93 5.56 -0.72
C ILE A 195 3.38 4.86 0.52
N HIS A 196 2.65 5.57 1.37
CA HIS A 196 2.05 4.99 2.57
C HIS A 196 0.94 4.00 2.22
N GLU A 197 0.04 4.36 1.29
CA GLU A 197 -1.01 3.47 0.77
C GLU A 197 -0.43 2.16 0.23
N LEU A 198 0.64 2.24 -0.56
CA LEU A 198 1.27 1.06 -1.17
C LEU A 198 2.01 0.17 -0.16
N ARG A 199 2.47 0.71 0.99
CA ARG A 199 3.28 -0.04 1.97
C ARG A 199 2.52 -0.47 3.22
N PHE A 200 1.50 0.28 3.62
CA PHE A 200 0.81 0.10 4.90
C PHE A 200 -0.67 -0.25 4.76
N SER A 201 -1.16 -0.51 3.54
CA SER A 201 -2.54 -1.00 3.28
C SER A 201 -2.84 -2.41 3.81
N HIS A 202 -1.86 -3.08 4.43
CA HIS A 202 -1.97 -4.44 4.96
C HIS A 202 -1.89 -4.52 6.50
N SER A 203 -1.99 -3.38 7.21
CA SER A 203 -1.95 -3.32 8.68
C SER A 203 -3.34 -3.23 9.32
#